data_AF-A0A1M4EHN4-F1
#
_entry.id   AF-A0A1M4EHN4-F1
#
_cell.length_a   1.000
_cell.length_b   1.000
_cell.length_c   1.000
_cell.angle_alpha   90.00
_cell.angle_beta   90.00
_cell.angle_gamma   90.00
#
_symmetry.space_group_name_H-M   'P 1'
#
loop_
_entity.id
_entity.type
_entity.pdbx_description
1 polymer ?
#
loop_
_entity_poly.entity_id
_entity_poly.type
_entity_poly.pdbx_seq_one_letter_code
_entity_poly.pdbx_strand_id
1 'polypeptide(L)'
;MGHGHHHHDHDHAHEQLGDTEAAVVRDLTVPDGELSPGQLSRRRMFRRAGLLGAGLTAAGVLGAEGQAAAATSRDEGRGREPRDGYQWLAGDHHIHTQHSSDGVYRVIDHVRHANAYGLGWMVITDHGGATHAKIGVEKVNPDIVAARESVKDTLVFQGLEWNIPAAEHGTVFVAPGRNEVATLKEFESSFDGSVKGASSNTPQNEALAIAGLNFLAEAVRKRRVPDALFLANHPSRKGIDSPHEIRGWRDAQPSIAIGMEGAPGHQAAGIAKPNGPGGGRGYYDSNPGADSFPGYPAESYKTFGGFDWMTSTVGGLWDSLLAEGKPWWITANSDSHWVHGDTSDRGPNSDFNANGRYEDPVYKGVPNFGSGDFWPGFYSRTHAGAEDFSYRAVMDALRAGRVWVDHGGLISGLVVRARAAGTGQRGVTLGGTLQVRQGARVELAIEITLAGRPNWAQFVPTLARVDVIQGDVTGPVSDQDAFTTPSTKVVQSYEVNKNAGTVTFTYQLGAVDHPVYVRLRGTDGKRGAPGLLGAAVDPNGPAIDVYGDADPWNDLWFYSNPIWVLPRR
;
A
#
# COMPACT_ATOMS: atom_id res chain seq x y z
N MET A 1 75.36 -20.09 33.16
CA MET A 1 75.31 -20.25 31.69
C MET A 1 73.87 -20.01 31.28
N GLY A 2 73.45 -19.03 30.47
CA GLY A 2 74.05 -17.89 29.81
C GLY A 2 72.90 -17.25 29.00
N HIS A 3 72.92 -15.91 28.85
CA HIS A 3 72.09 -15.07 27.96
C HIS A 3 70.62 -14.86 28.39
N GLY A 4 70.05 -13.65 28.48
CA GLY A 4 70.55 -12.28 28.30
C GLY A 4 69.41 -11.32 28.68
N HIS A 5 69.71 -10.27 29.44
CA HIS A 5 68.79 -9.15 29.68
C HIS A 5 68.79 -8.24 28.44
N HIS A 6 67.65 -7.58 28.14
CA HIS A 6 67.53 -6.12 28.11
C HIS A 6 66.17 -5.71 27.53
N HIS A 7 65.43 -4.95 28.35
CA HIS A 7 64.43 -4.00 27.90
C HIS A 7 65.12 -2.87 27.12
N HIS A 8 64.54 -2.45 26.00
CA HIS A 8 64.69 -1.10 25.46
C HIS A 8 63.38 -0.66 24.80
N ASP A 9 62.97 0.55 25.18
CA ASP A 9 61.90 1.36 24.60
C ASP A 9 62.08 1.56 23.09
N HIS A 10 60.95 1.63 22.37
CA HIS A 10 60.86 2.43 21.16
C HIS A 10 59.57 3.24 21.17
N ASP A 11 59.77 4.55 21.10
CA ASP A 11 58.78 5.59 20.87
C ASP A 11 57.87 5.27 19.69
N HIS A 12 56.56 5.41 19.88
CA HIS A 12 55.63 5.62 18.78
C HIS A 12 55.31 7.11 18.69
N ALA A 13 56.07 7.80 17.84
CA ALA A 13 55.77 9.13 17.37
C ALA A 13 54.43 9.13 16.62
N HIS A 14 53.52 10.02 17.03
CA HIS A 14 52.34 10.38 16.25
C HIS A 14 52.78 11.26 15.07
N GLU A 15 52.92 10.69 13.87
CA GLU A 15 53.04 11.48 12.64
C GLU A 15 51.64 11.87 12.14
N GLN A 16 51.34 13.16 12.26
CA GLN A 16 50.33 13.85 11.46
C GLN A 16 50.79 13.89 10.00
N LEU A 17 50.30 12.98 9.17
CA LEU A 17 50.39 13.07 7.71
C LEU A 17 48.98 13.00 7.11
N GLY A 18 48.23 14.10 7.27
CA GLY A 18 46.83 14.19 6.84
C GLY A 18 46.56 15.10 5.63
N ASP A 19 47.46 16.03 5.29
CA ASP A 19 47.12 17.10 4.33
C ASP A 19 47.99 17.13 3.05
N THR A 20 49.25 16.71 3.10
CA THR A 20 50.18 16.83 1.94
C THR A 20 49.97 15.75 0.87
N GLU A 21 49.63 14.52 1.26
CA GLU A 21 49.30 13.45 0.30
C GLU A 21 48.03 13.75 -0.50
N ALA A 22 47.01 14.33 0.14
CA ALA A 22 45.74 14.64 -0.49
C ALA A 22 45.89 15.73 -1.57
N ALA A 23 46.80 16.68 -1.36
CA ALA A 23 47.11 17.74 -2.31
C ALA A 23 47.76 17.21 -3.60
N VAL A 24 48.80 16.38 -3.48
CA VAL A 24 49.51 15.79 -4.65
C VAL A 24 48.57 14.93 -5.49
N VAL A 25 47.67 14.17 -4.86
CA VAL A 25 46.71 13.32 -5.57
C VAL A 25 45.69 14.15 -6.38
N ARG A 26 45.44 15.41 -6.01
CA ARG A 26 44.52 16.32 -6.69
C ARG A 26 45.19 17.27 -7.70
N ASP A 27 46.51 17.39 -7.67
CA ASP A 27 47.25 18.29 -8.58
C ASP A 27 47.46 17.69 -9.97
N LEU A 28 46.58 18.02 -10.92
CA LEU A 28 46.63 17.50 -12.30
C LEU A 28 47.90 17.86 -13.09
N THR A 29 48.78 18.74 -12.57
CA THR A 29 50.07 19.04 -13.20
C THR A 29 51.09 17.92 -13.01
N VAL A 30 50.92 17.05 -12.00
CA VAL A 30 51.77 15.88 -11.77
C VAL A 30 51.34 14.74 -12.71
N PRO A 31 52.21 14.17 -13.57
CA PRO A 31 51.84 13.04 -14.43
C PRO A 31 51.53 11.76 -13.63
N ASP A 32 50.60 10.94 -14.11
CA ASP A 32 50.18 9.70 -13.43
C ASP A 32 51.32 8.69 -13.18
N GLY A 33 52.36 8.71 -14.03
CA GLY A 33 53.54 7.85 -13.89
C GLY A 33 54.45 8.22 -12.72
N GLU A 34 54.26 9.40 -12.13
CA GLU A 34 55.04 9.89 -10.98
C GLU A 34 54.32 9.63 -9.64
N LEU A 35 53.10 9.09 -9.68
CA LEU A 35 52.34 8.76 -8.48
C LEU A 35 52.62 7.32 -8.01
N SER A 36 52.74 7.14 -6.69
CA SER A 36 52.76 5.79 -6.11
C SER A 36 51.45 5.04 -6.43
N PRO A 37 51.43 3.69 -6.39
CA PRO A 37 50.22 2.91 -6.68
C PRO A 37 49.00 3.31 -5.81
N GLY A 38 49.23 3.65 -4.54
CA GLY A 38 48.19 4.13 -3.63
C GLY A 38 47.65 5.50 -4.01
N GLN A 39 48.52 6.43 -4.39
CA GLN A 39 48.14 7.77 -4.85
C GLN A 39 47.45 7.75 -6.22
N LEU A 40 47.91 6.88 -7.12
CA LEU A 40 47.30 6.68 -8.42
C LEU A 40 45.89 6.08 -8.29
N SER A 41 45.72 5.12 -7.38
CA SER A 41 44.40 4.56 -7.04
C SER A 41 43.45 5.64 -6.50
N ARG A 42 43.92 6.49 -5.57
CA ARG A 42 43.14 7.62 -5.05
C ARG A 42 42.88 8.71 -6.09
N ARG A 43 43.82 9.00 -7.00
CA ARG A 43 43.59 9.97 -8.09
C ARG A 43 42.57 9.44 -9.08
N ARG A 44 42.64 8.15 -9.42
CA ARG A 44 41.62 7.49 -10.24
C ARG A 44 40.25 7.55 -9.55
N MET A 45 40.20 7.38 -8.23
CA MET A 45 39.01 7.60 -7.43
C MET A 45 38.50 9.06 -7.54
N PHE A 46 39.37 10.08 -7.40
CA PHE A 46 38.96 11.49 -7.54
C PHE A 46 38.52 11.87 -8.97
N ARG A 47 39.17 11.33 -10.00
CA ARG A 47 38.74 11.50 -11.40
C ARG A 47 37.38 10.83 -11.66
N ARG A 48 37.16 9.64 -11.10
CA ARG A 48 35.86 8.93 -11.19
C ARG A 48 34.76 9.64 -10.41
N ALA A 49 35.09 10.32 -9.32
CA ALA A 49 34.18 11.17 -8.57
C ALA A 49 33.96 12.55 -9.21
N GLY A 50 34.53 12.84 -10.39
CA GLY A 50 34.35 14.11 -11.09
C GLY A 50 35.03 15.32 -10.42
N LEU A 51 35.89 15.09 -9.42
CA LEU A 51 36.49 16.16 -8.60
C LEU A 51 37.74 16.79 -9.23
N LEU A 52 38.10 16.39 -10.46
CA LEU A 52 39.25 16.89 -11.21
C LEU A 52 38.92 16.98 -12.71
N GLY A 53 38.41 18.14 -13.15
CA GLY A 53 38.16 18.45 -14.56
C GLY A 53 37.46 19.80 -14.77
N ALA A 54 37.95 20.61 -15.71
CA ALA A 54 37.36 21.89 -16.10
C ALA A 54 36.37 21.68 -17.26
N GLY A 55 35.11 22.10 -17.08
CA GLY A 55 34.11 22.12 -18.15
C GLY A 55 32.67 21.91 -17.67
N LEU A 56 32.04 22.99 -17.18
CA LEU A 56 30.59 23.07 -16.98
C LEU A 56 29.89 23.29 -18.33
N THR A 57 29.12 22.32 -18.82
CA THR A 57 27.85 22.55 -19.55
C THR A 57 26.98 21.28 -19.58
N ALA A 58 25.81 21.37 -18.94
CA ALA A 58 24.55 20.64 -19.15
C ALA A 58 24.46 19.12 -18.91
N ALA A 59 23.46 18.78 -18.07
CA ALA A 59 22.74 17.52 -17.90
C ALA A 59 23.43 16.33 -17.21
N GLY A 60 22.67 15.71 -16.29
CA GLY A 60 22.88 14.30 -15.92
C GLY A 60 23.28 14.08 -14.47
N VAL A 61 22.26 13.84 -13.65
CA VAL A 61 22.29 13.15 -12.35
C VAL A 61 23.24 11.95 -12.39
N LEU A 62 24.06 11.77 -11.35
CA LEU A 62 24.21 10.54 -10.55
C LEU A 62 25.50 10.60 -9.72
N GLY A 63 25.32 10.69 -8.41
CA GLY A 63 26.37 10.52 -7.43
C GLY A 63 25.84 10.72 -6.01
N ALA A 64 25.47 9.63 -5.36
CA ALA A 64 25.59 9.48 -3.91
C ALA A 64 25.46 8.00 -3.53
N GLU A 65 26.58 7.27 -3.49
CA GLU A 65 26.71 6.18 -2.53
C GLU A 65 26.89 6.84 -1.15
N GLY A 66 25.76 7.16 -0.53
CA GLY A 66 25.68 7.49 0.88
C GLY A 66 25.98 6.23 1.69
N GLN A 67 26.92 6.33 2.61
CA GLN A 67 27.08 5.34 3.68
C GLN A 67 25.72 5.05 4.29
N ALA A 68 25.34 3.77 4.29
CA ALA A 68 24.13 3.29 4.92
C ALA A 68 24.13 3.70 6.40
N ALA A 69 23.39 4.76 6.71
CA ALA A 69 22.97 5.05 8.06
C ALA A 69 21.86 4.05 8.43
N ALA A 70 22.28 2.82 8.73
CA ALA A 70 21.44 1.86 9.44
C ALA A 70 21.31 2.33 10.90
N ALA A 71 20.53 3.39 11.12
CA ALA A 71 20.01 3.74 12.42
C ALA A 71 18.63 3.08 12.54
N THR A 72 18.61 1.99 13.29
CA THR A 72 17.40 1.27 13.70
C THR A 72 16.27 2.24 14.05
N SER A 73 15.10 2.03 13.44
CA SER A 73 13.82 2.72 13.64
C SER A 73 13.22 2.55 15.05
N ARG A 74 14.04 2.36 16.09
CA ARG A 74 13.56 1.93 17.41
C ARG A 74 12.90 3.02 18.25
N ASP A 75 12.92 4.30 17.88
CA ASP A 75 12.58 5.35 18.87
C ASP A 75 11.68 6.53 18.44
N GLU A 76 11.05 6.52 17.25
CA GLU A 76 10.07 7.59 16.90
C GLU A 76 8.62 7.11 16.64
N GLY A 77 8.33 5.83 16.82
CA GLY A 77 6.97 5.28 16.60
C GLY A 77 6.41 4.37 17.69
N ARG A 78 7.17 4.04 18.75
CA ARG A 78 6.75 3.04 19.77
C ARG A 78 6.45 3.58 21.17
N GLY A 79 6.37 4.90 21.36
CA GLY A 79 6.33 5.48 22.71
C GLY A 79 5.39 6.65 22.96
N ARG A 80 4.54 7.04 22.01
CA ARG A 80 3.53 8.08 22.27
C ARG A 80 2.18 7.41 22.47
N GLU A 81 1.57 7.59 23.65
CA GLU A 81 0.16 7.28 23.82
C GLU A 81 -0.63 7.83 22.62
N PRO A 82 -1.51 7.04 21.99
CA PRO A 82 -2.19 7.54 20.81
C PRO A 82 -3.11 8.70 21.19
N ARG A 83 -2.91 9.85 20.55
CA ARG A 83 -3.77 11.05 20.71
C ARG A 83 -5.25 10.71 20.53
N ASP A 84 -5.56 9.65 19.80
CA ASP A 84 -6.89 9.20 19.43
C ASP A 84 -7.25 7.78 19.97
N GLY A 85 -6.37 7.15 20.74
CA GLY A 85 -6.62 5.87 21.41
C GLY A 85 -6.35 4.63 20.56
N TYR A 86 -5.75 4.76 19.37
CA TYR A 86 -5.39 3.63 18.50
C TYR A 86 -3.92 3.62 18.11
N GLN A 87 -3.30 2.45 18.07
CA GLN A 87 -2.03 2.26 17.39
C GLN A 87 -2.27 2.14 15.89
N TRP A 88 -1.86 3.16 15.13
CA TRP A 88 -1.94 3.13 13.66
C TRP A 88 -0.81 2.27 13.10
N LEU A 89 -1.15 1.07 12.66
CA LEU A 89 -0.23 0.09 12.11
C LEU A 89 -0.31 0.11 10.58
N ALA A 90 0.77 0.52 9.93
CA ALA A 90 0.92 0.37 8.48
C ALA A 90 1.03 -1.11 8.12
N GLY A 91 0.46 -1.50 6.99
CA GLY A 91 0.58 -2.84 6.44
C GLY A 91 0.17 -2.94 4.99
N ASP A 92 0.19 -4.17 4.51
CA ASP A 92 0.00 -4.57 3.12
C ASP A 92 -0.65 -5.95 3.08
N HIS A 93 -1.72 -6.12 2.30
CA HIS A 93 -2.51 -7.33 2.31
C HIS A 93 -2.41 -8.17 1.04
N HIS A 94 -1.54 -7.82 0.08
CA HIS A 94 -1.49 -8.50 -1.22
C HIS A 94 -0.04 -8.63 -1.70
N ILE A 95 0.55 -9.80 -1.48
CA ILE A 95 1.99 -10.05 -1.63
C ILE A 95 2.24 -11.49 -2.09
N HIS A 96 3.07 -11.65 -3.12
CA HIS A 96 3.36 -12.91 -3.78
C HIS A 96 4.79 -13.35 -3.56
N THR A 97 4.98 -14.63 -3.28
CA THR A 97 6.27 -15.22 -2.94
C THR A 97 6.70 -16.21 -4.02
N GLN A 98 7.85 -16.84 -3.83
CA GLN A 98 8.30 -17.96 -4.66
C GLN A 98 7.33 -19.16 -4.63
N HIS A 99 6.34 -19.18 -3.73
CA HIS A 99 5.26 -20.17 -3.70
C HIS A 99 4.06 -19.80 -4.59
N SER A 100 4.12 -18.65 -5.26
CA SER A 100 3.20 -18.22 -6.32
C SER A 100 3.79 -18.46 -7.72
N SER A 101 2.94 -18.60 -8.74
CA SER A 101 3.38 -18.84 -10.14
C SER A 101 4.08 -17.65 -10.79
N ASP A 102 3.93 -16.48 -10.20
CA ASP A 102 4.38 -15.16 -10.66
C ASP A 102 5.44 -14.55 -9.72
N GLY A 103 5.47 -14.93 -8.44
CA GLY A 103 6.43 -14.39 -7.47
C GLY A 103 7.88 -14.90 -7.58
N VAL A 104 8.79 -14.14 -6.98
CA VAL A 104 10.25 -14.41 -6.98
C VAL A 104 10.81 -14.62 -5.57
N TYR A 105 10.33 -13.86 -4.60
CA TYR A 105 11.00 -13.70 -3.31
C TYR A 105 10.54 -14.71 -2.26
N ARG A 106 11.41 -15.04 -1.30
CA ARG A 106 11.01 -15.85 -0.15
C ARG A 106 10.11 -15.02 0.76
N VAL A 107 9.29 -15.71 1.57
CA VAL A 107 8.50 -15.06 2.63
C VAL A 107 9.37 -14.15 3.50
N ILE A 108 10.55 -14.62 3.93
CA ILE A 108 11.42 -13.84 4.82
C ILE A 108 12.01 -12.60 4.15
N ASP A 109 12.19 -12.59 2.83
CA ASP A 109 12.70 -11.42 2.10
C ASP A 109 11.64 -10.32 2.12
N HIS A 110 10.38 -10.66 1.82
CA HIS A 110 9.26 -9.73 1.93
C HIS A 110 9.07 -9.21 3.36
N VAL A 111 9.07 -10.09 4.36
CA VAL A 111 8.86 -9.70 5.76
C VAL A 111 9.96 -8.76 6.25
N ARG A 112 11.22 -8.97 5.86
CA ARG A 112 12.33 -8.09 6.23
C ARG A 112 12.24 -6.73 5.54
N HIS A 113 11.90 -6.68 4.26
CA HIS A 113 11.72 -5.41 3.55
C HIS A 113 10.50 -4.64 4.10
N ALA A 114 9.36 -5.31 4.27
CA ALA A 114 8.16 -4.75 4.90
C ALA A 114 8.48 -4.12 6.27
N ASN A 115 9.19 -4.86 7.14
CA ASN A 115 9.62 -4.38 8.45
C ASN A 115 10.56 -3.15 8.34
N ALA A 116 11.55 -3.21 7.45
CA ALA A 116 12.48 -2.09 7.20
C ALA A 116 11.74 -0.84 6.69
N TYR A 117 10.67 -1.03 5.92
CA TYR A 117 9.82 0.02 5.37
C TYR A 117 8.70 0.46 6.32
N GLY A 118 8.68 -0.09 7.54
CA GLY A 118 7.82 0.37 8.64
C GLY A 118 6.46 -0.32 8.72
N LEU A 119 6.25 -1.43 8.00
CA LEU A 119 5.02 -2.20 8.11
C LEU A 119 4.99 -3.00 9.43
N GLY A 120 3.90 -2.82 10.19
CA GLY A 120 3.60 -3.56 11.41
C GLY A 120 2.80 -4.84 11.15
N TRP A 121 2.18 -4.98 9.98
CA TRP A 121 1.47 -6.20 9.58
C TRP A 121 1.54 -6.42 8.07
N MET A 122 1.42 -7.66 7.63
CA MET A 122 1.33 -8.01 6.22
C MET A 122 0.60 -9.33 5.99
N VAL A 123 0.05 -9.54 4.81
CA VAL A 123 -0.56 -10.81 4.39
C VAL A 123 0.22 -11.38 3.23
N ILE A 124 0.61 -12.65 3.32
CA ILE A 124 1.12 -13.42 2.18
C ILE A 124 -0.06 -14.04 1.45
N THR A 125 -0.21 -13.74 0.16
CA THR A 125 -1.36 -14.09 -0.66
C THR A 125 -0.92 -14.63 -2.02
N ASP A 126 -0.14 -15.70 -2.02
CA ASP A 126 0.23 -16.38 -3.27
C ASP A 126 -1.00 -16.69 -4.14
N HIS A 127 -0.82 -16.62 -5.46
CA HIS A 127 -1.89 -16.68 -6.45
C HIS A 127 -2.58 -18.05 -6.41
N GLY A 128 -3.90 -18.04 -6.26
CA GLY A 128 -4.71 -19.26 -6.29
C GLY A 128 -4.61 -19.99 -7.65
N GLY A 129 -4.74 -21.30 -7.64
CA GLY A 129 -4.77 -22.10 -8.87
C GLY A 129 -4.56 -23.59 -8.63
N ALA A 130 -4.70 -24.40 -9.69
CA ALA A 130 -4.69 -25.87 -9.57
C ALA A 130 -3.45 -26.43 -8.85
N THR A 131 -2.27 -25.88 -9.13
CA THR A 131 -1.02 -26.28 -8.45
C THR A 131 -0.98 -25.77 -7.00
N HIS A 132 -1.37 -24.52 -6.77
CA HIS A 132 -1.35 -23.92 -5.43
C HIS A 132 -2.35 -24.60 -4.48
N ALA A 133 -3.59 -24.85 -4.93
CA ALA A 133 -4.60 -25.60 -4.19
C ALA A 133 -4.15 -27.02 -3.84
N LYS A 134 -3.39 -27.67 -4.74
CA LYS A 134 -2.91 -29.04 -4.53
C LYS A 134 -1.78 -29.12 -3.51
N ILE A 135 -0.83 -28.19 -3.57
CA ILE A 135 0.44 -28.27 -2.80
C ILE A 135 0.95 -26.94 -2.24
N GLY A 136 0.65 -25.78 -2.85
CA GLY A 136 1.20 -24.47 -2.48
C GLY A 136 0.80 -23.98 -1.09
N VAL A 137 -0.50 -24.03 -0.75
CA VAL A 137 -1.03 -23.55 0.55
C VAL A 137 -0.30 -24.17 1.75
N GLU A 138 0.03 -25.45 1.66
CA GLU A 138 0.75 -26.18 2.71
C GLU A 138 2.25 -25.88 2.71
N LYS A 139 2.85 -25.61 1.55
CA LYS A 139 4.29 -25.37 1.40
C LYS A 139 4.74 -23.99 1.88
N VAL A 140 3.89 -22.97 1.76
CA VAL A 140 4.24 -21.62 2.22
C VAL A 140 4.14 -21.47 3.75
N ASN A 141 3.27 -22.22 4.42
CA ASN A 141 3.01 -22.03 5.85
C ASN A 141 4.24 -22.20 6.76
N PRO A 142 5.12 -23.22 6.59
CA PRO A 142 6.34 -23.32 7.38
C PRO A 142 7.24 -22.08 7.29
N ASP A 143 7.36 -21.46 6.11
CA ASP A 143 8.15 -20.25 5.91
C ASP A 143 7.50 -19.04 6.58
N ILE A 144 6.16 -18.96 6.57
CA ILE A 144 5.40 -17.95 7.32
C ILE A 144 5.60 -18.12 8.83
N VAL A 145 5.52 -19.33 9.36
CA VAL A 145 5.75 -19.61 10.78
C VAL A 145 7.18 -19.21 11.17
N ALA A 146 8.18 -19.57 10.37
CA ALA A 146 9.57 -19.17 10.60
C ALA A 146 9.76 -17.64 10.53
N ALA A 147 9.05 -16.95 9.64
CA ALA A 147 9.08 -15.49 9.57
C ALA A 147 8.45 -14.83 10.81
N ARG A 148 7.30 -15.35 11.30
CA ARG A 148 6.68 -14.93 12.57
C ARG A 148 7.60 -15.16 13.77
N GLU A 149 8.48 -16.15 13.69
CA GLU A 149 9.48 -16.43 14.73
C GLU A 149 10.68 -15.48 14.69
N SER A 150 11.13 -15.11 13.49
CA SER A 150 12.34 -14.31 13.30
C SER A 150 12.11 -12.81 13.30
N VAL A 151 10.92 -12.32 12.92
CA VAL A 151 10.58 -10.90 12.84
C VAL A 151 9.34 -10.61 13.70
N LYS A 152 9.57 -10.49 15.01
CA LYS A 152 8.50 -10.42 16.03
C LYS A 152 7.67 -9.14 16.00
N ASP A 153 8.14 -8.13 15.30
CA ASP A 153 7.52 -6.83 15.22
C ASP A 153 6.84 -6.54 13.88
N THR A 154 6.60 -7.58 13.09
CA THR A 154 5.69 -7.57 11.94
C THR A 154 4.73 -8.76 12.05
N LEU A 155 3.43 -8.48 12.09
CA LEU A 155 2.38 -9.50 12.12
C LEU A 155 2.18 -10.08 10.72
N VAL A 156 2.62 -11.31 10.50
CA VAL A 156 2.49 -11.98 9.19
C VAL A 156 1.26 -12.90 9.17
N PHE A 157 0.27 -12.59 8.35
CA PHE A 157 -0.91 -13.43 8.09
C PHE A 157 -0.65 -14.35 6.88
N GLN A 158 -1.33 -15.50 6.86
CA GLN A 158 -1.46 -16.30 5.64
C GLN A 158 -2.83 -16.06 5.02
N GLY A 159 -2.84 -15.84 3.72
CA GLY A 159 -4.03 -15.77 2.89
C GLY A 159 -3.79 -16.44 1.55
N LEU A 160 -4.59 -16.04 0.57
CA LEU A 160 -4.45 -16.36 -0.85
C LEU A 160 -5.06 -15.23 -1.67
N GLU A 161 -4.53 -15.01 -2.87
CA GLU A 161 -5.23 -14.22 -3.87
C GLU A 161 -6.25 -15.15 -4.55
N TRP A 162 -7.52 -14.90 -4.24
CA TRP A 162 -8.65 -15.68 -4.69
C TRP A 162 -9.02 -15.23 -6.09
N ASN A 163 -9.06 -16.16 -7.06
CA ASN A 163 -9.75 -15.90 -8.32
C ASN A 163 -11.25 -15.90 -8.01
N ILE A 164 -11.89 -14.74 -7.90
CA ILE A 164 -13.29 -14.67 -7.50
C ILE A 164 -14.12 -15.23 -8.67
N PRO A 165 -15.01 -16.21 -8.45
CA PRO A 165 -15.95 -16.64 -9.48
C PRO A 165 -16.76 -15.47 -10.03
N ALA A 166 -16.90 -15.38 -11.36
CA ALA A 166 -17.52 -14.27 -12.12
C ALA A 166 -16.87 -12.88 -11.99
N ALA A 167 -15.79 -12.74 -11.23
CA ALA A 167 -15.13 -11.46 -10.95
C ALA A 167 -13.62 -11.56 -11.17
N GLU A 168 -12.87 -10.52 -10.79
CA GLU A 168 -11.41 -10.53 -10.90
C GLU A 168 -10.76 -11.29 -9.72
N HIS A 169 -9.94 -10.64 -8.91
CA HIS A 169 -9.28 -11.29 -7.78
C HIS A 169 -9.67 -10.65 -6.45
N GLY A 170 -9.39 -11.34 -5.36
CA GLY A 170 -9.53 -10.76 -4.04
C GLY A 170 -8.63 -11.39 -3.01
N THR A 171 -8.19 -10.57 -2.05
CA THR A 171 -7.46 -11.02 -0.89
C THR A 171 -8.42 -11.78 0.03
N VAL A 172 -8.13 -13.05 0.31
CA VAL A 172 -8.75 -13.81 1.40
C VAL A 172 -7.70 -14.19 2.41
N PHE A 173 -7.90 -13.87 3.68
CA PHE A 173 -6.97 -14.27 4.74
C PHE A 173 -7.67 -14.57 6.06
N VAL A 174 -6.99 -15.33 6.90
CA VAL A 174 -7.50 -15.78 8.20
C VAL A 174 -6.55 -15.38 9.32
N ALA A 175 -7.11 -15.21 10.52
CA ALA A 175 -6.29 -15.04 11.71
C ALA A 175 -5.44 -16.32 11.94
N PRO A 176 -4.17 -16.19 12.34
CA PRO A 176 -3.32 -17.34 12.59
C PRO A 176 -3.90 -18.29 13.64
N GLY A 177 -3.80 -19.59 13.37
CA GLY A 177 -4.27 -20.61 14.28
C GLY A 177 -4.13 -22.01 13.70
N ARG A 178 -4.43 -23.02 14.53
CA ARG A 178 -4.23 -24.45 14.21
C ARG A 178 -4.87 -24.94 12.91
N ASN A 179 -5.87 -24.24 12.39
CA ASN A 179 -6.62 -24.62 11.19
C ASN A 179 -6.48 -23.58 10.06
N GLU A 180 -5.51 -22.66 10.10
CA GLU A 180 -5.36 -21.63 9.05
C GLU A 180 -5.17 -22.29 7.68
N VAL A 181 -4.20 -23.21 7.57
CA VAL A 181 -3.86 -23.95 6.34
C VAL A 181 -5.03 -24.79 5.85
N ALA A 182 -5.64 -25.59 6.75
CA ALA A 182 -6.74 -26.48 6.39
C ALA A 182 -7.98 -25.71 5.92
N THR A 183 -8.22 -24.51 6.44
CA THR A 183 -9.35 -23.66 6.02
C THR A 183 -9.08 -23.03 4.67
N LEU A 184 -7.89 -22.47 4.46
CA LEU A 184 -7.50 -21.85 3.18
C LEU A 184 -7.46 -22.88 2.05
N LYS A 185 -6.94 -24.08 2.28
CA LYS A 185 -6.90 -25.16 1.29
C LYS A 185 -8.29 -25.61 0.85
N GLU A 186 -9.21 -25.78 1.82
CA GLU A 186 -10.59 -26.16 1.53
C GLU A 186 -11.33 -25.03 0.79
N PHE A 187 -11.09 -23.77 1.17
CA PHE A 187 -11.66 -22.62 0.49
C PHE A 187 -11.22 -22.58 -0.98
N GLU A 188 -9.92 -22.60 -1.25
CA GLU A 188 -9.38 -22.54 -2.61
C GLU A 188 -9.89 -23.71 -3.47
N SER A 189 -9.83 -24.94 -2.95
CA SER A 189 -10.27 -26.13 -3.69
C SER A 189 -11.76 -26.12 -4.05
N SER A 190 -12.57 -25.42 -3.25
CA SER A 190 -14.04 -25.45 -3.37
C SER A 190 -14.61 -24.24 -4.12
N PHE A 191 -13.98 -23.08 -3.99
CA PHE A 191 -14.55 -21.79 -4.38
C PHE A 191 -13.65 -20.93 -5.28
N ASP A 192 -12.41 -21.34 -5.57
CA ASP A 192 -11.55 -20.58 -6.50
C ASP A 192 -12.03 -20.70 -7.96
N GLY A 193 -12.22 -19.56 -8.62
CA GLY A 193 -12.74 -19.46 -9.97
C GLY A 193 -11.88 -20.17 -11.01
N SER A 194 -10.55 -20.13 -10.88
CA SER A 194 -9.64 -20.84 -11.78
C SER A 194 -9.71 -22.35 -11.55
N VAL A 195 -9.72 -22.79 -10.29
CA VAL A 195 -9.86 -24.21 -9.91
C VAL A 195 -11.21 -24.79 -10.37
N LYS A 196 -12.27 -24.00 -10.30
CA LYS A 196 -13.64 -24.42 -10.63
C LYS A 196 -14.04 -24.18 -12.08
N GLY A 197 -13.22 -23.47 -12.88
CA GLY A 197 -13.57 -23.04 -14.22
C GLY A 197 -14.76 -22.07 -14.23
N ALA A 198 -14.81 -21.17 -13.26
CA ALA A 198 -15.95 -20.30 -12.94
C ALA A 198 -15.66 -18.81 -13.18
N SER A 199 -14.73 -18.48 -14.09
CA SER A 199 -14.35 -17.09 -14.37
C SER A 199 -15.38 -16.31 -15.20
N SER A 200 -16.22 -16.97 -15.99
CA SER A 200 -17.21 -16.28 -16.83
C SER A 200 -18.29 -15.60 -16.01
N ASN A 201 -18.75 -14.44 -16.46
CA ASN A 201 -19.81 -13.67 -15.82
C ASN A 201 -21.17 -14.38 -16.02
N THR A 202 -21.58 -15.17 -15.02
CA THR A 202 -22.85 -15.90 -15.02
C THR A 202 -23.43 -15.93 -13.61
N PRO A 203 -24.78 -15.95 -13.46
CA PRO A 203 -25.42 -16.01 -12.16
C PRO A 203 -24.99 -17.23 -11.31
N GLN A 204 -24.63 -18.34 -11.96
CA GLN A 204 -24.13 -19.53 -11.28
C GLN A 204 -22.75 -19.31 -10.64
N ASN A 205 -21.87 -18.59 -11.34
CA ASN A 205 -20.54 -18.27 -10.86
C ASN A 205 -20.59 -17.17 -9.78
N GLU A 206 -21.42 -16.14 -9.95
CA GLU A 206 -21.68 -15.15 -8.90
C GLU A 206 -22.17 -15.82 -7.59
N ALA A 207 -23.09 -16.78 -7.70
CA ALA A 207 -23.57 -17.54 -6.55
C ALA A 207 -22.46 -18.39 -5.88
N LEU A 208 -21.46 -18.85 -6.65
CA LEU A 208 -20.31 -19.56 -6.12
C LEU A 208 -19.40 -18.63 -5.29
N ALA A 209 -19.22 -17.37 -5.72
CA ALA A 209 -18.50 -16.38 -4.93
C ALA A 209 -19.19 -16.16 -3.56
N ILE A 210 -20.52 -15.98 -3.56
CA ILE A 210 -21.32 -15.88 -2.34
C ILE A 210 -21.18 -17.13 -1.46
N ALA A 211 -21.14 -18.33 -2.05
CA ALA A 211 -20.91 -19.57 -1.31
C ALA A 211 -19.54 -19.61 -0.62
N GLY A 212 -18.49 -19.10 -1.27
CA GLY A 212 -17.17 -18.95 -0.66
C GLY A 212 -17.19 -18.01 0.55
N LEU A 213 -17.83 -16.85 0.43
CA LEU A 213 -17.99 -15.93 1.56
C LEU A 213 -18.77 -16.58 2.72
N ASN A 214 -19.85 -17.31 2.42
CA ASN A 214 -20.63 -18.05 3.41
C ASN A 214 -19.78 -19.11 4.14
N PHE A 215 -18.90 -19.80 3.42
CA PHE A 215 -17.97 -20.76 4.01
C PHE A 215 -17.02 -20.09 5.03
N LEU A 216 -16.42 -18.95 4.68
CA LEU A 216 -15.52 -18.22 5.59
C LEU A 216 -16.27 -17.74 6.84
N ALA A 217 -17.47 -17.17 6.67
CA ALA A 217 -18.31 -16.74 7.78
C ALA A 217 -18.68 -17.91 8.70
N GLU A 218 -18.98 -19.07 8.11
CA GLU A 218 -19.27 -20.27 8.88
C GLU A 218 -18.03 -20.82 9.61
N ALA A 219 -16.85 -20.75 8.99
CA ALA A 219 -15.59 -21.16 9.61
C ALA A 219 -15.29 -20.32 10.86
N VAL A 220 -15.54 -19.00 10.81
CA VAL A 220 -15.43 -18.11 11.98
C VAL A 220 -16.51 -18.44 13.02
N ARG A 221 -17.78 -18.54 12.61
CA ARG A 221 -18.92 -18.83 13.51
C ARG A 221 -18.76 -20.16 14.26
N LYS A 222 -18.25 -21.19 13.59
CA LYS A 222 -17.95 -22.51 14.17
C LYS A 222 -16.62 -22.55 14.94
N ARG A 223 -15.89 -21.42 15.02
CA ARG A 223 -14.57 -21.29 15.65
C ARG A 223 -13.53 -22.27 15.07
N ARG A 224 -13.65 -22.56 13.77
CA ARG A 224 -12.63 -23.31 13.02
C ARG A 224 -11.37 -22.47 12.90
N VAL A 225 -11.53 -21.20 12.52
CA VAL A 225 -10.50 -20.15 12.58
C VAL A 225 -10.97 -19.04 13.52
N PRO A 226 -10.05 -18.27 14.14
CA PRO A 226 -10.45 -17.17 15.01
C PRO A 226 -11.17 -16.05 14.25
N ASP A 227 -10.75 -15.78 13.02
CA ASP A 227 -11.30 -14.72 12.18
C ASP A 227 -10.93 -14.90 10.70
N ALA A 228 -11.66 -14.23 9.80
CA ALA A 228 -11.42 -14.22 8.35
C ALA A 228 -11.90 -12.91 7.70
N LEU A 229 -11.25 -12.49 6.62
CA LEU A 229 -11.58 -11.28 5.86
C LEU A 229 -11.42 -11.49 4.34
N PHE A 230 -12.21 -10.73 3.58
CA PHE A 230 -12.19 -10.62 2.12
C PHE A 230 -12.13 -9.14 1.69
N LEU A 231 -11.23 -8.84 0.75
CA LEU A 231 -11.11 -7.56 0.05
C LEU A 231 -10.99 -7.84 -1.46
N ALA A 232 -11.78 -7.18 -2.30
CA ALA A 232 -11.61 -7.28 -3.76
C ALA A 232 -10.30 -6.58 -4.19
N ASN A 233 -9.53 -7.19 -5.08
CA ASN A 233 -8.29 -6.64 -5.60
C ASN A 233 -8.53 -6.11 -7.02
N HIS A 234 -7.82 -5.05 -7.37
CA HIS A 234 -7.82 -4.35 -8.66
C HIS A 234 -9.20 -4.27 -9.34
N PRO A 235 -10.25 -3.80 -8.64
CA PRO A 235 -11.65 -4.05 -8.98
C PRO A 235 -12.09 -3.47 -10.33
N SER A 236 -11.54 -2.32 -10.75
CA SER A 236 -11.87 -1.72 -12.06
C SER A 236 -10.93 -2.14 -13.18
N ARG A 237 -9.84 -2.88 -12.89
CA ARG A 237 -8.75 -3.09 -13.87
C ARG A 237 -9.25 -3.74 -15.14
N LYS A 238 -10.07 -4.79 -15.03
CA LYS A 238 -10.74 -5.45 -16.16
C LYS A 238 -12.23 -5.11 -16.27
N GLY A 239 -12.75 -4.29 -15.35
CA GLY A 239 -14.16 -3.92 -15.29
C GLY A 239 -15.10 -5.10 -15.13
N ILE A 240 -14.65 -6.22 -14.56
CA ILE A 240 -15.46 -7.44 -14.39
C ILE A 240 -16.33 -7.31 -13.15
N ASP A 241 -15.77 -6.82 -12.04
CA ASP A 241 -16.47 -6.62 -10.77
C ASP A 241 -17.64 -5.63 -10.93
N SER A 242 -18.85 -6.16 -11.07
CA SER A 242 -20.05 -5.36 -11.31
C SER A 242 -20.57 -4.68 -10.03
N PRO A 243 -21.32 -3.57 -10.14
CA PRO A 243 -21.85 -2.90 -8.96
C PRO A 243 -22.80 -3.80 -8.14
N HIS A 244 -23.61 -4.64 -8.78
CA HIS A 244 -24.51 -5.55 -8.08
C HIS A 244 -23.77 -6.70 -7.38
N GLU A 245 -22.68 -7.22 -7.95
CA GLU A 245 -21.85 -8.23 -7.28
C GLU A 245 -21.16 -7.66 -6.04
N ILE A 246 -20.57 -6.46 -6.13
CA ILE A 246 -19.95 -5.78 -4.99
C ILE A 246 -20.97 -5.59 -3.85
N ARG A 247 -22.19 -5.14 -4.17
CA ARG A 247 -23.30 -5.07 -3.20
C ARG A 247 -23.65 -6.46 -2.66
N GLY A 248 -23.76 -7.45 -3.53
CA GLY A 248 -24.09 -8.82 -3.19
C GLY A 248 -23.10 -9.44 -2.20
N TRP A 249 -21.80 -9.28 -2.43
CA TRP A 249 -20.75 -9.74 -1.52
C TRP A 249 -20.89 -9.09 -0.14
N ARG A 250 -21.07 -7.76 -0.14
CA ARG A 250 -21.20 -7.02 1.11
C ARG A 250 -22.45 -7.40 1.88
N ASP A 251 -23.57 -7.60 1.21
CA ASP A 251 -24.86 -7.93 1.82
C ASP A 251 -24.92 -9.36 2.32
N ALA A 252 -24.31 -10.30 1.59
CA ALA A 252 -24.29 -11.70 2.00
C ALA A 252 -23.46 -11.91 3.27
N GLN A 253 -22.26 -11.32 3.35
CA GLN A 253 -21.35 -11.53 4.48
C GLN A 253 -20.61 -10.26 4.91
N PRO A 254 -21.29 -9.28 5.53
CA PRO A 254 -20.69 -7.99 5.92
C PRO A 254 -19.60 -8.11 7.00
N SER A 255 -19.48 -9.26 7.67
CA SER A 255 -18.40 -9.53 8.63
C SER A 255 -17.12 -10.06 7.98
N ILE A 256 -17.20 -10.52 6.73
CA ILE A 256 -16.11 -11.11 5.94
C ILE A 256 -15.73 -10.17 4.79
N ALA A 257 -16.70 -9.80 3.95
CA ALA A 257 -16.51 -8.92 2.81
C ALA A 257 -16.50 -7.45 3.25
N ILE A 258 -15.30 -6.90 3.41
CA ILE A 258 -15.12 -5.61 4.08
C ILE A 258 -14.82 -4.45 3.13
N GLY A 259 -14.36 -4.71 1.91
CA GLY A 259 -13.93 -3.63 1.04
C GLY A 259 -13.21 -4.09 -0.22
N MET A 260 -12.44 -3.17 -0.76
CA MET A 260 -11.63 -3.35 -1.95
C MET A 260 -10.28 -2.63 -1.81
N GLU A 261 -9.35 -3.04 -2.63
CA GLU A 261 -8.18 -2.26 -2.98
C GLU A 261 -8.62 -0.96 -3.65
N GLY A 262 -8.49 0.14 -2.91
CA GLY A 262 -8.78 1.47 -3.45
C GLY A 262 -7.59 2.09 -4.17
N ALA A 263 -6.38 1.63 -3.87
CA ALA A 263 -5.17 1.96 -4.60
C ALA A 263 -4.44 0.68 -5.02
N PRO A 264 -4.37 0.36 -6.32
CA PRO A 264 -3.75 -0.87 -6.80
C PRO A 264 -2.28 -1.02 -6.40
N GLY A 265 -1.77 -2.25 -6.34
CA GLY A 265 -0.34 -2.54 -6.38
C GLY A 265 0.29 -2.15 -7.73
N HIS A 266 1.43 -2.75 -8.08
CA HIS A 266 2.08 -2.53 -9.39
C HIS A 266 2.31 -1.05 -9.78
N GLN A 267 2.54 -0.18 -8.80
CA GLN A 267 2.61 1.27 -9.00
C GLN A 267 3.80 1.72 -9.87
N ALA A 268 4.88 0.94 -9.94
CA ALA A 268 6.02 1.21 -10.81
C ALA A 268 5.73 0.92 -12.30
N ALA A 269 4.61 0.25 -12.63
CA ALA A 269 4.23 -0.07 -14.01
C ALA A 269 4.08 1.16 -14.91
N GLY A 270 3.73 2.31 -14.32
CA GLY A 270 3.59 3.60 -15.02
C GLY A 270 4.89 4.32 -15.32
N ILE A 271 6.04 3.85 -14.81
CA ILE A 271 7.35 4.48 -15.05
C ILE A 271 7.72 4.33 -16.53
N ALA A 272 8.04 5.45 -17.17
CA ALA A 272 8.36 5.52 -18.59
C ALA A 272 9.62 4.71 -18.96
N LYS A 273 9.62 4.18 -20.19
CA LYS A 273 10.82 3.56 -20.78
C LYS A 273 11.94 4.60 -20.94
N PRO A 274 13.23 4.21 -20.82
CA PRO A 274 13.72 2.85 -20.56
C PRO A 274 13.82 2.49 -19.07
N ASN A 275 13.44 3.41 -18.17
CA ASN A 275 13.67 3.26 -16.74
C ASN A 275 12.59 2.46 -16.02
N GLY A 276 11.48 2.14 -16.69
CA GLY A 276 10.44 1.25 -16.21
C GLY A 276 9.66 0.57 -17.34
N PRO A 277 8.56 -0.13 -16.99
CA PRO A 277 7.82 -0.95 -17.95
C PRO A 277 7.18 -0.14 -19.09
N GLY A 278 6.83 1.13 -18.82
CA GLY A 278 6.12 2.00 -19.75
C GLY A 278 4.69 1.53 -20.04
N GLY A 279 4.02 0.94 -19.04
CA GLY A 279 2.63 0.48 -19.10
C GLY A 279 1.66 1.43 -18.39
N GLY A 280 0.44 0.94 -18.11
CA GLY A 280 -0.48 1.63 -17.21
C GLY A 280 -0.02 1.49 -15.75
N ARG A 281 -0.07 2.57 -14.97
CA ARG A 281 0.17 2.51 -13.52
C ARG A 281 -0.83 1.54 -12.88
N GLY A 282 -0.35 0.66 -12.00
CA GLY A 282 -1.14 -0.45 -11.45
C GLY A 282 -1.45 -1.59 -12.43
N TYR A 283 -0.85 -1.60 -13.63
CA TYR A 283 -1.27 -2.42 -14.78
C TYR A 283 -2.73 -2.20 -15.20
N TYR A 284 -3.25 -0.98 -14.98
CA TYR A 284 -4.55 -0.57 -15.51
C TYR A 284 -4.42 -0.15 -16.98
N ASP A 285 -4.11 -1.11 -17.84
CA ASP A 285 -3.93 -0.95 -19.29
C ASP A 285 -4.97 -1.71 -20.13
N SER A 286 -5.87 -2.41 -19.47
CA SER A 286 -6.94 -3.20 -20.09
C SER A 286 -8.01 -2.33 -20.77
N ASN A 287 -8.89 -3.02 -21.50
CA ASN A 287 -10.09 -2.51 -22.16
C ASN A 287 -11.27 -3.46 -21.88
N PRO A 288 -12.53 -3.04 -22.09
CA PRO A 288 -13.68 -3.93 -21.90
C PRO A 288 -13.56 -5.24 -22.69
N GLY A 289 -13.80 -6.35 -21.99
CA GLY A 289 -13.87 -7.71 -22.54
C GLY A 289 -15.29 -8.27 -22.55
N ALA A 290 -15.44 -9.56 -22.87
CA ALA A 290 -16.74 -10.23 -22.94
C ALA A 290 -17.45 -10.35 -21.59
N ASP A 291 -16.67 -10.46 -20.50
CA ASP A 291 -17.18 -10.59 -19.13
C ASP A 291 -17.22 -9.25 -18.38
N SER A 292 -16.73 -8.16 -18.98
CA SER A 292 -16.74 -6.84 -18.35
C SER A 292 -18.17 -6.31 -18.21
N PHE A 293 -18.44 -5.65 -17.08
CA PHE A 293 -19.68 -4.94 -16.85
C PHE A 293 -19.87 -3.83 -17.91
N PRO A 294 -20.96 -3.87 -18.71
CA PRO A 294 -21.11 -3.01 -19.88
C PRO A 294 -21.35 -1.53 -19.54
N GLY A 295 -21.70 -1.19 -18.30
CA GLY A 295 -22.00 0.18 -17.89
C GLY A 295 -20.76 1.03 -17.55
N TYR A 296 -19.57 0.44 -17.43
CA TYR A 296 -18.39 1.18 -17.03
C TYR A 296 -17.80 2.03 -18.19
N PRO A 297 -17.39 3.28 -17.91
CA PRO A 297 -16.75 4.13 -18.90
C PRO A 297 -15.32 3.67 -19.20
N ALA A 298 -14.75 4.08 -20.33
CA ALA A 298 -13.39 3.72 -20.73
C ALA A 298 -12.33 4.16 -19.69
N GLU A 299 -12.61 5.29 -19.03
CA GLU A 299 -11.81 5.85 -17.95
C GLU A 299 -11.70 4.92 -16.74
N SER A 300 -12.63 4.00 -16.53
CA SER A 300 -12.60 3.07 -15.38
C SER A 300 -11.43 2.09 -15.41
N TYR A 301 -10.90 1.81 -16.61
CA TYR A 301 -9.79 0.89 -16.83
C TYR A 301 -8.42 1.57 -16.63
N LYS A 302 -8.37 2.71 -15.93
CA LYS A 302 -7.19 3.53 -15.67
C LYS A 302 -7.16 3.96 -14.22
N THR A 303 -5.98 4.16 -13.67
CA THR A 303 -5.82 4.77 -12.34
C THR A 303 -5.85 6.29 -12.42
N PHE A 304 -6.13 6.92 -11.28
CA PHE A 304 -6.14 8.38 -11.11
C PHE A 304 -5.30 8.72 -9.88
N GLY A 305 -4.13 9.30 -10.07
CA GLY A 305 -3.18 9.49 -8.96
C GLY A 305 -2.69 8.16 -8.35
N GLY A 306 -2.75 7.08 -9.13
CA GLY A 306 -2.47 5.71 -8.70
C GLY A 306 -3.61 5.03 -7.94
N PHE A 307 -4.78 5.68 -7.79
CA PHE A 307 -5.96 5.09 -7.16
C PHE A 307 -6.91 4.49 -8.20
N ASP A 308 -7.64 3.44 -7.82
CA ASP A 308 -8.69 2.83 -8.64
C ASP A 308 -9.79 3.88 -8.95
N TRP A 309 -10.36 3.79 -10.14
CA TRP A 309 -11.44 4.66 -10.60
C TRP A 309 -12.63 4.74 -9.63
N MET A 310 -13.02 3.63 -9.00
CA MET A 310 -14.13 3.60 -8.03
C MET A 310 -13.83 4.45 -6.79
N THR A 311 -12.55 4.53 -6.38
CA THR A 311 -12.10 5.30 -5.21
C THR A 311 -11.89 6.76 -5.54
N SER A 312 -11.33 7.06 -6.70
CA SER A 312 -10.96 8.41 -7.11
C SER A 312 -12.16 9.25 -7.56
N THR A 313 -13.21 8.61 -8.07
CA THR A 313 -14.41 9.28 -8.57
C THR A 313 -15.32 9.72 -7.43
N VAL A 314 -15.26 10.99 -7.06
CA VAL A 314 -16.20 11.61 -6.11
C VAL A 314 -17.62 11.54 -6.68
N GLY A 315 -18.54 10.94 -5.94
CA GLY A 315 -19.92 10.63 -6.35
C GLY A 315 -20.07 9.33 -7.18
N GLY A 316 -18.99 8.57 -7.38
CA GLY A 316 -18.96 7.29 -8.10
C GLY A 316 -19.40 6.09 -7.25
N LEU A 317 -18.93 4.89 -7.61
CA LEU A 317 -19.43 3.64 -7.04
C LEU A 317 -19.17 3.53 -5.54
N TRP A 318 -17.97 3.89 -5.08
CA TRP A 318 -17.66 3.84 -3.66
C TRP A 318 -18.62 4.72 -2.86
N ASP A 319 -18.80 5.97 -3.28
CA ASP A 319 -19.72 6.92 -2.66
C ASP A 319 -21.20 6.46 -2.77
N SER A 320 -21.57 5.73 -3.83
CA SER A 320 -22.88 5.10 -3.96
C SER A 320 -23.14 4.09 -2.84
N LEU A 321 -22.18 3.19 -2.57
CA LEU A 321 -22.27 2.25 -1.44
C LEU A 321 -22.33 2.99 -0.08
N LEU A 322 -21.52 4.03 0.11
CA LEU A 322 -21.51 4.82 1.35
C LEU A 322 -22.83 5.56 1.58
N ALA A 323 -23.45 6.08 0.51
CA ALA A 323 -24.76 6.73 0.55
C ALA A 323 -25.89 5.76 0.91
N GLU A 324 -25.74 4.47 0.58
CA GLU A 324 -26.66 3.42 1.05
C GLU A 324 -26.48 3.09 2.54
N GLY A 325 -25.44 3.62 3.18
CA GLY A 325 -25.02 3.25 4.53
C GLY A 325 -24.29 1.90 4.56
N LYS A 326 -23.79 1.41 3.42
CA LYS A 326 -23.04 0.15 3.33
C LYS A 326 -21.56 0.42 3.64
N PRO A 327 -21.00 -0.22 4.68
CA PRO A 327 -19.57 -0.11 4.94
C PRO A 327 -18.78 -0.87 3.87
N TRP A 328 -18.07 -0.17 2.99
CA TRP A 328 -17.18 -0.75 1.99
C TRP A 328 -15.87 0.04 2.02
N TRP A 329 -14.80 -0.60 2.47
CA TRP A 329 -13.55 0.06 2.83
C TRP A 329 -12.55 0.06 1.70
N ILE A 330 -11.72 1.10 1.65
CA ILE A 330 -10.57 1.12 0.75
C ILE A 330 -9.29 0.72 1.49
N THR A 331 -8.44 -0.02 0.81
CA THR A 331 -7.07 -0.35 1.20
C THR A 331 -6.09 0.00 0.07
N ALA A 332 -4.79 -0.11 0.35
CA ALA A 332 -3.70 -0.01 -0.61
C ALA A 332 -2.67 -1.11 -0.34
N ASN A 333 -2.08 -1.67 -1.37
CA ASN A 333 -1.08 -2.73 -1.25
C ASN A 333 0.01 -2.58 -2.33
N SER A 334 0.99 -3.48 -2.31
CA SER A 334 2.09 -3.48 -3.27
C SER A 334 1.84 -4.38 -4.48
N ASP A 335 1.03 -5.42 -4.31
CA ASP A 335 0.88 -6.54 -5.25
C ASP A 335 2.26 -7.05 -5.70
N SER A 336 3.13 -7.30 -4.70
CA SER A 336 4.57 -7.48 -4.94
C SER A 336 4.89 -8.90 -5.36
N HIS A 337 5.40 -9.05 -6.59
CA HIS A 337 5.82 -10.31 -7.19
C HIS A 337 7.30 -10.30 -7.54
N TRP A 338 7.72 -9.27 -8.27
CA TRP A 338 9.08 -9.04 -8.75
C TRP A 338 9.39 -7.55 -8.70
N VAL A 339 10.35 -7.11 -7.90
CA VAL A 339 10.48 -5.69 -7.59
C VAL A 339 11.21 -4.94 -8.70
N HIS A 340 10.65 -3.80 -9.08
CA HIS A 340 11.22 -2.84 -10.00
C HIS A 340 12.63 -2.39 -9.56
N GLY A 341 13.60 -2.52 -10.45
CA GLY A 341 14.99 -2.14 -10.21
C GLY A 341 15.76 -3.10 -9.28
N ASP A 342 15.11 -4.12 -8.73
CA ASP A 342 15.79 -5.20 -8.02
C ASP A 342 16.51 -6.12 -9.02
N THR A 343 17.46 -6.90 -8.52
CA THR A 343 18.41 -7.68 -9.32
C THR A 343 18.27 -9.18 -9.10
N SER A 344 17.27 -9.57 -8.30
CA SER A 344 16.93 -10.97 -8.06
C SER A 344 16.15 -11.55 -9.23
N ASP A 345 16.29 -12.85 -9.39
CA ASP A 345 15.52 -13.67 -10.31
C ASP A 345 15.25 -15.03 -9.66
N ARG A 346 14.36 -15.83 -10.23
CA ARG A 346 14.04 -17.17 -9.76
C ARG A 346 15.27 -18.06 -9.75
N GLY A 347 15.36 -18.95 -8.76
CA GLY A 347 16.45 -19.90 -8.65
C GLY A 347 16.52 -20.85 -9.86
N PRO A 348 17.73 -21.28 -10.26
CA PRO A 348 17.91 -22.20 -11.39
C PRO A 348 17.24 -23.57 -11.12
N ASN A 349 16.83 -24.27 -12.19
CA ASN A 349 16.14 -25.57 -12.14
C ASN A 349 14.75 -25.53 -11.46
N SER A 350 14.21 -24.34 -11.30
CA SER A 350 12.84 -24.06 -10.87
C SER A 350 11.79 -24.76 -11.74
N ASP A 351 10.87 -25.50 -11.10
CA ASP A 351 9.66 -26.07 -11.72
C ASP A 351 8.47 -25.89 -10.78
N PHE A 352 7.70 -24.83 -11.02
CA PHE A 352 6.53 -24.52 -10.21
C PHE A 352 5.44 -25.58 -10.34
N ASN A 353 5.20 -26.14 -11.52
CA ASN A 353 4.10 -27.09 -11.71
C ASN A 353 4.39 -28.42 -11.01
N ALA A 354 5.64 -28.85 -10.97
CA ALA A 354 6.05 -30.03 -10.21
C ALA A 354 6.08 -29.77 -8.71
N ASN A 355 6.59 -28.60 -8.28
CA ASN A 355 6.97 -28.36 -6.90
C ASN A 355 6.06 -27.42 -6.13
N GLY A 356 5.15 -26.68 -6.78
CA GLY A 356 4.30 -25.67 -6.13
C GLY A 356 5.08 -24.49 -5.55
N ARG A 357 6.34 -24.33 -5.97
CA ARG A 357 7.23 -23.23 -5.65
C ARG A 357 8.39 -23.18 -6.64
N TYR A 358 9.03 -22.03 -6.72
CA TYR A 358 10.34 -21.85 -7.32
C TYR A 358 11.45 -22.15 -6.31
N GLU A 359 12.66 -22.35 -6.83
CA GLU A 359 13.87 -22.41 -6.02
C GLU A 359 14.26 -21.03 -5.52
N ASP A 360 14.99 -20.99 -4.40
CA ASP A 360 15.40 -19.74 -3.75
C ASP A 360 16.04 -18.76 -4.76
N PRO A 361 15.67 -17.46 -4.69
CA PRO A 361 16.08 -16.49 -5.68
C PRO A 361 17.59 -16.30 -5.73
N VAL A 362 18.09 -15.97 -6.92
CA VAL A 362 19.50 -15.69 -7.18
C VAL A 362 19.70 -14.26 -7.64
N TYR A 363 20.83 -13.67 -7.28
CA TYR A 363 21.21 -12.34 -7.72
C TYR A 363 21.86 -12.38 -9.11
N LYS A 364 21.21 -11.81 -10.12
CA LYS A 364 21.75 -11.74 -11.50
C LYS A 364 22.62 -10.51 -11.75
N GLY A 365 22.64 -9.55 -10.84
CA GLY A 365 23.46 -8.33 -10.93
C GLY A 365 23.05 -7.35 -12.03
N VAL A 366 21.87 -7.54 -12.62
CA VAL A 366 21.27 -6.64 -13.61
C VAL A 366 19.91 -6.20 -13.07
N PRO A 367 19.65 -4.89 -12.93
CA PRO A 367 18.35 -4.39 -12.47
C PRO A 367 17.21 -4.78 -13.41
N ASN A 368 16.09 -5.22 -12.84
CA ASN A 368 14.85 -5.51 -13.55
C ASN A 368 13.96 -4.26 -13.64
N PHE A 369 14.14 -3.45 -14.68
CA PHE A 369 13.24 -2.33 -14.98
C PHE A 369 11.96 -2.77 -15.73
N GLY A 370 11.83 -4.05 -16.08
CA GLY A 370 10.66 -4.60 -16.76
C GLY A 370 9.49 -4.89 -15.83
N SER A 371 9.73 -4.93 -14.51
CA SER A 371 8.66 -5.14 -13.53
C SER A 371 8.04 -3.85 -13.01
N GLY A 372 6.75 -3.93 -12.68
CA GLY A 372 5.92 -2.84 -12.21
C GLY A 372 5.80 -2.73 -10.68
N ASP A 373 6.50 -3.56 -9.92
CA ASP A 373 6.18 -3.72 -8.50
C ASP A 373 7.15 -2.95 -7.60
N PHE A 374 6.66 -2.59 -6.42
CA PHE A 374 7.53 -2.20 -5.33
C PHE A 374 7.52 -3.25 -4.23
N TRP A 375 8.51 -3.21 -3.34
CA TRP A 375 8.44 -3.98 -2.10
C TRP A 375 7.26 -3.52 -1.23
N PRO A 376 6.70 -4.41 -0.39
CA PRO A 376 5.64 -4.05 0.55
C PRO A 376 6.05 -2.88 1.44
N GLY A 377 5.25 -1.81 1.47
CA GLY A 377 5.50 -0.61 2.28
C GLY A 377 6.52 0.38 1.72
N PHE A 378 7.18 0.06 0.60
CA PHE A 378 8.13 0.98 -0.06
C PHE A 378 7.40 2.20 -0.63
N TYR A 379 6.19 1.98 -1.17
CA TYR A 379 5.37 3.03 -1.78
C TYR A 379 3.96 3.07 -1.19
N SER A 380 3.18 2.00 -1.34
CA SER A 380 1.79 1.91 -0.87
C SER A 380 1.71 1.41 0.58
N ARG A 381 0.81 1.99 1.38
CA ARG A 381 0.60 1.58 2.79
C ARG A 381 -0.87 1.67 3.18
N THR A 382 -1.38 0.63 3.85
CA THR A 382 -2.66 0.64 4.56
C THR A 382 -2.44 0.83 6.06
N HIS A 383 -2.93 1.91 6.65
CA HIS A 383 -2.82 2.17 8.08
C HIS A 383 -4.09 1.76 8.80
N ALA A 384 -4.01 0.73 9.64
CA ALA A 384 -5.10 0.25 10.47
C ALA A 384 -4.99 0.78 11.90
N GLY A 385 -6.03 1.48 12.39
CA GLY A 385 -6.14 1.95 13.77
C GLY A 385 -6.48 0.80 14.72
N ALA A 386 -5.47 0.05 15.15
CA ALA A 386 -5.61 -1.11 16.04
C ALA A 386 -5.62 -0.68 17.52
N GLU A 387 -6.29 -1.46 18.38
CA GLU A 387 -6.30 -1.20 19.82
C GLU A 387 -4.98 -1.65 20.49
N ASP A 388 -4.34 -2.65 19.92
CA ASP A 388 -3.04 -3.16 20.32
C ASP A 388 -2.30 -3.79 19.13
N PHE A 389 -1.06 -4.24 19.36
CA PHE A 389 -0.28 -4.98 18.37
C PHE A 389 -0.63 -6.48 18.41
N SER A 390 -1.76 -6.85 17.80
CA SER A 390 -2.17 -8.25 17.64
C SER A 390 -2.90 -8.51 16.33
N TYR A 391 -2.87 -9.77 15.87
CA TYR A 391 -3.58 -10.22 14.68
C TYR A 391 -5.07 -9.85 14.72
N ARG A 392 -5.70 -10.05 15.88
CA ARG A 392 -7.11 -9.73 16.09
C ARG A 392 -7.37 -8.23 15.99
N ALA A 393 -6.55 -7.40 16.66
CA ALA A 393 -6.76 -5.96 16.67
C ALA A 393 -6.60 -5.33 15.27
N VAL A 394 -5.69 -5.85 14.44
CA VAL A 394 -5.58 -5.46 13.02
C VAL A 394 -6.84 -5.83 12.24
N MET A 395 -7.31 -7.08 12.35
CA MET A 395 -8.52 -7.52 11.63
C MET A 395 -9.77 -6.75 12.09
N ASP A 396 -9.91 -6.49 13.39
CA ASP A 396 -11.01 -5.68 13.95
C ASP A 396 -10.92 -4.22 13.48
N ALA A 397 -9.72 -3.66 13.29
CA ALA A 397 -9.53 -2.33 12.72
C ALA A 397 -9.92 -2.25 11.24
N LEU A 398 -9.48 -3.21 10.44
CA LEU A 398 -9.85 -3.32 9.02
C LEU A 398 -11.36 -3.49 8.87
N ARG A 399 -11.98 -4.42 9.60
CA ARG A 399 -13.43 -4.65 9.59
C ARG A 399 -14.23 -3.43 9.99
N ALA A 400 -13.76 -2.70 11.00
CA ALA A 400 -14.41 -1.48 11.46
C ALA A 400 -14.16 -0.26 10.57
N GLY A 401 -13.32 -0.37 9.54
CA GLY A 401 -13.02 0.74 8.63
C GLY A 401 -12.13 1.82 9.25
N ARG A 402 -11.42 1.52 10.34
CA ARG A 402 -10.41 2.42 10.94
C ARG A 402 -9.16 2.43 10.08
N VAL A 403 -9.30 2.93 8.86
CA VAL A 403 -8.29 2.82 7.81
C VAL A 403 -8.10 4.15 7.09
N TRP A 404 -6.84 4.49 6.86
CA TRP A 404 -6.43 5.43 5.83
C TRP A 404 -5.24 4.83 5.08
N VAL A 405 -5.04 5.29 3.86
CA VAL A 405 -4.03 4.77 2.94
C VAL A 405 -3.21 5.91 2.38
N ASP A 406 -1.95 5.67 2.07
CA ASP A 406 -1.10 6.67 1.42
C ASP A 406 -0.10 6.07 0.45
N HIS A 407 0.33 6.94 -0.46
CA HIS A 407 1.41 6.70 -1.40
C HIS A 407 2.66 7.49 -1.03
N GLY A 408 3.80 6.80 -1.12
CA GLY A 408 5.13 7.38 -1.13
C GLY A 408 5.53 8.10 0.16
N GLY A 409 4.85 7.86 1.28
CA GLY A 409 5.21 8.53 2.51
C GLY A 409 4.57 9.91 2.70
N LEU A 410 3.50 10.24 1.96
CA LEU A 410 3.02 11.63 1.86
C LEU A 410 2.72 12.28 3.23
N ILE A 411 2.15 11.49 4.14
CA ILE A 411 1.93 11.88 5.54
C ILE A 411 2.47 10.79 6.47
N SER A 412 2.82 11.19 7.69
CA SER A 412 3.30 10.28 8.74
C SER A 412 2.20 9.86 9.71
N GLY A 413 1.05 10.54 9.71
CA GLY A 413 -0.06 10.19 10.57
C GLY A 413 -1.30 11.05 10.33
N LEU A 414 -2.46 10.46 10.59
CA LEU A 414 -3.77 11.08 10.43
C LEU A 414 -4.64 10.77 11.65
N VAL A 415 -5.21 11.80 12.26
CA VAL A 415 -6.25 11.68 13.29
C VAL A 415 -7.45 12.51 12.85
N VAL A 416 -8.61 11.86 12.75
CA VAL A 416 -9.86 12.51 12.35
C VAL A 416 -10.93 12.21 13.39
N ARG A 417 -11.67 13.23 13.81
CA ARG A 417 -12.77 13.08 14.76
C ARG A 417 -13.99 13.89 14.35
N ALA A 418 -15.13 13.22 14.20
CA ALA A 418 -16.42 13.89 14.14
C ALA A 418 -17.02 13.99 15.54
N ARG A 419 -17.47 15.18 15.95
CA ARG A 419 -18.07 15.42 17.26
C ARG A 419 -19.12 16.53 17.23
N ALA A 420 -20.03 16.51 18.20
CA ALA A 420 -20.92 17.64 18.44
C ALA A 420 -20.09 18.88 18.84
N ALA A 421 -20.27 19.97 18.11
CA ALA A 421 -19.51 21.20 18.28
C ALA A 421 -19.70 21.77 19.70
N GLY A 422 -18.61 22.27 20.30
CA GLY A 422 -18.64 22.91 21.62
C GLY A 422 -18.93 22.00 22.82
N THR A 423 -19.05 20.68 22.63
CA THR A 423 -19.37 19.74 23.73
C THR A 423 -18.17 19.20 24.50
N GLY A 424 -16.94 19.44 24.00
CA GLY A 424 -15.71 18.86 24.56
C GLY A 424 -15.61 17.33 24.43
N GLN A 425 -16.58 16.68 23.78
CA GLN A 425 -16.56 15.23 23.54
C GLN A 425 -15.41 14.84 22.60
N ARG A 426 -14.86 13.64 22.79
CA ARG A 426 -13.79 13.11 21.94
C ARG A 426 -14.26 12.88 20.50
N GLY A 427 -15.52 12.49 20.30
CA GLY A 427 -16.06 12.11 19.01
C GLY A 427 -15.65 10.72 18.52
N VAL A 428 -16.12 10.36 17.34
CA VAL A 428 -15.82 9.09 16.66
C VAL A 428 -14.77 9.30 15.56
N THR A 429 -13.99 8.26 15.25
CA THR A 429 -12.98 8.26 14.18
C THR A 429 -13.48 7.55 12.92
N LEU A 430 -12.61 7.44 11.92
CA LEU A 430 -12.79 6.73 10.65
C LEU A 430 -13.50 5.38 10.84
N GLY A 431 -14.43 5.07 9.93
CA GLY A 431 -15.30 3.90 9.98
C GLY A 431 -16.43 3.97 11.02
N GLY A 432 -16.38 4.95 11.93
CA GLY A 432 -17.37 5.14 12.98
C GLY A 432 -18.64 5.86 12.54
N THR A 433 -19.65 5.80 13.41
CA THR A 433 -20.92 6.51 13.25
C THR A 433 -21.17 7.42 14.45
N LEU A 434 -21.24 8.73 14.21
CA LEU A 434 -21.63 9.71 15.20
C LEU A 434 -23.16 9.84 15.22
N GLN A 435 -23.76 9.63 16.38
CA GLN A 435 -25.18 9.86 16.60
C GLN A 435 -25.36 11.19 17.33
N VAL A 436 -26.13 12.12 16.76
CA VAL A 436 -26.42 13.45 17.35
C VAL A 436 -27.91 13.73 17.41
N ARG A 437 -28.35 14.70 18.21
CA ARG A 437 -29.74 15.20 18.11
C ARG A 437 -29.93 15.88 16.76
N GLN A 438 -31.11 15.75 16.16
CA GLN A 438 -31.46 16.49 14.95
C GLN A 438 -31.23 18.00 15.15
N GLY A 439 -30.62 18.66 14.17
CA GLY A 439 -30.24 20.07 14.21
C GLY A 439 -28.99 20.39 15.05
N ALA A 440 -28.38 19.39 15.69
CA ALA A 440 -27.11 19.59 16.40
C ALA A 440 -26.01 19.98 15.42
N ARG A 441 -25.16 20.94 15.83
CA ARG A 441 -23.99 21.33 15.06
C ARG A 441 -22.87 20.33 15.26
N VAL A 442 -22.28 19.86 14.17
CA VAL A 442 -21.16 18.92 14.16
C VAL A 442 -19.94 19.58 13.53
N GLU A 443 -18.77 19.24 14.07
CA GLU A 443 -17.47 19.60 13.50
C GLU A 443 -16.62 18.35 13.26
N LEU A 444 -15.77 18.44 12.25
CA LEU A 444 -14.75 17.46 11.93
C LEU A 444 -13.37 18.06 12.28
N ALA A 445 -12.74 17.53 13.33
CA ALA A 445 -11.38 17.88 13.70
C ALA A 445 -10.40 16.97 12.96
N ILE A 446 -9.44 17.58 12.25
CA ILE A 446 -8.47 16.88 11.41
C ILE A 446 -7.07 17.29 11.91
N GLU A 447 -6.27 16.32 12.30
CA GLU A 447 -4.86 16.49 12.65
C GLU A 447 -4.01 15.61 11.75
N ILE A 448 -3.04 16.22 11.06
CA ILE A 448 -2.14 15.53 10.14
C ILE A 448 -0.70 15.76 10.60
N THR A 449 0.02 14.66 10.77
CA THR A 449 1.47 14.68 10.93
C THR A 449 2.11 14.58 9.56
N LEU A 450 2.81 15.64 9.16
CA LEU A 450 3.46 15.75 7.85
C LEU A 450 4.67 14.80 7.76
N ALA A 451 5.09 14.48 6.54
CA ALA A 451 6.35 13.79 6.33
C ALA A 451 7.52 14.61 6.91
N GLY A 452 8.34 13.98 7.75
CA GLY A 452 9.49 14.64 8.39
C GLY A 452 10.84 14.12 7.90
N ARG A 453 10.84 13.10 7.04
CA ARG A 453 12.03 12.38 6.61
C ARG A 453 11.92 12.02 5.12
N PRO A 454 13.04 11.82 4.43
CA PRO A 454 13.01 11.31 3.07
C PRO A 454 12.27 9.98 3.00
N ASN A 455 11.43 9.82 1.98
CA ASN A 455 10.83 8.54 1.62
C ASN A 455 11.87 7.65 0.92
N TRP A 456 11.43 6.48 0.45
CA TRP A 456 12.33 5.52 -0.17
C TRP A 456 12.84 5.93 -1.57
N ALA A 457 12.21 6.92 -2.21
CA ALA A 457 12.72 7.63 -3.38
C ALA A 457 13.64 8.82 -3.03
N GLN A 458 14.10 8.92 -1.77
CA GLN A 458 15.13 9.85 -1.30
C GLN A 458 14.74 11.35 -1.33
N PHE A 459 13.45 11.67 -1.26
CA PHE A 459 12.98 13.05 -1.05
C PHE A 459 11.96 13.11 0.08
N VAL A 460 11.81 14.28 0.72
CA VAL A 460 10.75 14.50 1.72
C VAL A 460 9.45 14.88 0.98
N PRO A 461 8.40 14.06 1.00
CA PRO A 461 7.11 14.42 0.41
C PRO A 461 6.55 15.68 1.07
N THR A 462 5.86 16.51 0.29
CA THR A 462 5.16 17.69 0.82
C THR A 462 3.68 17.54 0.51
N LEU A 463 2.87 17.49 1.56
CA LEU A 463 1.42 17.58 1.43
C LEU A 463 1.07 19.02 1.04
N ALA A 464 0.37 19.20 -0.08
CA ALA A 464 -0.01 20.53 -0.58
C ALA A 464 -1.48 20.85 -0.25
N ARG A 465 -2.38 19.87 -0.37
CA ARG A 465 -3.82 20.09 -0.17
C ARG A 465 -4.49 18.93 0.53
N VAL A 466 -5.51 19.25 1.33
CA VAL A 466 -6.44 18.30 1.95
C VAL A 466 -7.87 18.67 1.60
N ASP A 467 -8.60 17.72 1.04
CA ASP A 467 -10.02 17.88 0.68
C ASP A 467 -10.91 17.15 1.69
N VAL A 468 -11.99 17.81 2.08
CA VAL A 468 -13.14 17.20 2.77
C VAL A 468 -14.21 16.93 1.74
N ILE A 469 -14.61 15.67 1.63
CA ILE A 469 -15.68 15.18 0.75
C ILE A 469 -16.86 14.81 1.64
N GLN A 470 -18.04 15.28 1.28
CA GLN A 470 -19.28 15.00 2.00
C GLN A 470 -20.35 14.50 1.03
N GLY A 471 -21.09 13.48 1.45
CA GLY A 471 -22.25 12.97 0.74
C GLY A 471 -23.43 12.73 1.69
N ASP A 472 -24.63 12.67 1.12
CA ASP A 472 -25.85 12.34 1.85
C ASP A 472 -25.97 10.81 1.97
N VAL A 473 -26.54 10.32 3.07
CA VAL A 473 -26.92 8.92 3.21
C VAL A 473 -28.38 8.79 2.80
N THR A 474 -28.60 8.34 1.58
CA THR A 474 -29.92 8.21 0.93
C THR A 474 -30.61 6.88 1.24
N GLY A 475 -29.88 5.90 1.77
CA GLY A 475 -30.37 4.54 1.94
C GLY A 475 -30.25 3.71 0.66
N PRO A 476 -30.72 2.44 0.68
CA PRO A 476 -30.49 1.47 -0.39
C PRO A 476 -30.98 1.95 -1.77
N VAL A 477 -30.21 1.64 -2.81
CA VAL A 477 -30.60 1.94 -4.20
C VAL A 477 -31.65 0.95 -4.71
N SER A 478 -32.53 1.41 -5.60
CA SER A 478 -33.49 0.53 -6.28
C SER A 478 -32.87 -0.25 -7.43
N ASP A 479 -31.87 0.33 -8.10
CA ASP A 479 -31.09 -0.29 -9.16
C ASP A 479 -29.76 -0.78 -8.58
N GLN A 480 -29.56 -2.10 -8.52
CA GLN A 480 -28.35 -2.70 -7.97
C GLN A 480 -27.10 -2.42 -8.82
N ASP A 481 -27.28 -2.01 -10.07
CA ASP A 481 -26.21 -1.60 -10.97
C ASP A 481 -25.87 -0.11 -10.89
N ALA A 482 -26.57 0.66 -10.03
CA ALA A 482 -26.25 2.07 -9.83
C ALA A 482 -24.82 2.23 -9.29
N PHE A 483 -23.97 2.95 -10.01
CA PHE A 483 -22.59 3.24 -9.62
C PHE A 483 -22.31 4.73 -9.42
N THR A 484 -23.37 5.52 -9.23
CA THR A 484 -23.25 6.94 -8.85
C THR A 484 -24.21 7.27 -7.72
N THR A 485 -23.97 8.40 -7.05
CA THR A 485 -24.88 8.95 -6.04
C THR A 485 -25.00 10.46 -6.16
N PRO A 486 -26.20 11.04 -5.96
CA PRO A 486 -26.37 12.47 -5.92
C PRO A 486 -25.67 13.11 -4.70
N SER A 487 -25.49 14.42 -4.75
CA SER A 487 -25.06 15.28 -3.62
C SER A 487 -23.63 15.10 -3.09
N THR A 488 -22.90 14.04 -3.46
CA THR A 488 -21.53 13.86 -2.99
C THR A 488 -20.57 14.78 -3.73
N LYS A 489 -19.78 15.56 -3.00
CA LYS A 489 -18.82 16.52 -3.57
C LYS A 489 -17.70 16.89 -2.61
N VAL A 490 -16.64 17.48 -3.14
CA VAL A 490 -15.65 18.22 -2.35
C VAL A 490 -16.33 19.48 -1.78
N VAL A 491 -16.44 19.56 -0.45
CA VAL A 491 -17.11 20.67 0.25
C VAL A 491 -16.14 21.68 0.84
N GLN A 492 -14.89 21.28 1.05
CA GLN A 492 -13.84 22.15 1.56
C GLN A 492 -12.47 21.64 1.11
N SER A 493 -11.60 22.56 0.69
CA SER A 493 -10.18 22.30 0.47
C SER A 493 -9.34 23.16 1.39
N TYR A 494 -8.29 22.60 1.97
CA TYR A 494 -7.32 23.29 2.80
C TYR A 494 -5.94 23.20 2.15
N GLU A 495 -5.35 24.37 1.88
CA GLU A 495 -3.95 24.46 1.46
C GLU A 495 -3.02 24.29 2.66
N VAL A 496 -1.96 23.51 2.48
CA VAL A 496 -0.99 23.16 3.51
C VAL A 496 0.32 23.89 3.23
N ASN A 497 0.47 25.05 3.85
CA ASN A 497 1.66 25.90 3.70
C ASN A 497 2.75 25.56 4.74
N LYS A 498 2.97 24.28 5.01
CA LYS A 498 3.92 23.78 6.02
C LYS A 498 4.54 22.47 5.55
N ASN A 499 5.84 22.30 5.76
CA ASN A 499 6.59 21.16 5.22
C ASN A 499 7.00 20.13 6.27
N ALA A 500 6.74 20.35 7.56
CA ALA A 500 7.10 19.44 8.64
C ALA A 500 6.23 19.64 9.90
N GLY A 501 6.24 18.65 10.79
CA GLY A 501 5.49 18.68 12.05
C GLY A 501 3.99 18.41 11.85
N THR A 502 3.15 18.99 12.69
CA THR A 502 1.69 18.77 12.65
C THR A 502 0.95 19.99 12.09
N VAL A 503 -0.11 19.75 11.32
CA VAL A 503 -1.13 20.74 10.91
C VAL A 503 -2.51 20.28 11.39
N THR A 504 -3.38 21.24 11.69
CA THR A 504 -4.72 20.97 12.20
C THR A 504 -5.76 21.78 11.42
N PHE A 505 -6.85 21.13 11.03
CA PHE A 505 -8.01 21.76 10.40
C PHE A 505 -9.26 21.45 11.20
N THR A 506 -10.25 22.33 11.09
CA THR A 506 -11.60 22.08 11.61
C THR A 506 -12.58 22.43 10.52
N TYR A 507 -13.30 21.42 10.04
CA TYR A 507 -14.40 21.59 9.11
C TYR A 507 -15.72 21.66 9.88
N GLN A 508 -16.43 22.76 9.70
CA GLN A 508 -17.74 22.96 10.30
C GLN A 508 -18.79 22.29 9.42
N LEU A 509 -19.08 21.02 9.68
CA LEU A 509 -20.15 20.27 8.98
C LEU A 509 -21.50 20.98 9.14
N GLY A 510 -21.71 21.63 10.29
CA GLY A 510 -22.89 22.46 10.54
C GLY A 510 -24.01 21.67 11.17
N ALA A 511 -25.24 22.18 11.06
CA ALA A 511 -26.42 21.52 11.62
C ALA A 511 -26.74 20.25 10.82
N VAL A 512 -26.91 19.13 11.52
CA VAL A 512 -27.24 17.84 10.90
C VAL A 512 -28.72 17.57 11.06
N ASP A 513 -29.48 17.78 9.99
CA ASP A 513 -30.92 17.53 9.93
C ASP A 513 -31.27 16.22 9.20
N HIS A 514 -30.32 15.67 8.44
CA HIS A 514 -30.42 14.38 7.76
C HIS A 514 -29.09 13.60 7.85
N PRO A 515 -29.12 12.27 7.67
CA PRO A 515 -27.92 11.43 7.59
C PRO A 515 -26.90 11.86 6.52
N VAL A 516 -25.63 11.98 6.91
CA VAL A 516 -24.51 12.29 5.99
C VAL A 516 -23.29 11.41 6.30
N TYR A 517 -22.34 11.35 5.36
CA TYR A 517 -21.00 10.83 5.61
C TYR A 517 -19.95 11.83 5.13
N VAL A 518 -18.76 11.77 5.75
CA VAL A 518 -17.61 12.59 5.39
C VAL A 518 -16.36 11.74 5.26
N ARG A 519 -15.54 12.00 4.24
CA ARG A 519 -14.23 11.35 4.03
C ARG A 519 -13.21 12.38 3.60
N LEU A 520 -11.93 12.05 3.76
CA LEU A 520 -10.81 12.92 3.38
C LEU A 520 -9.97 12.29 2.28
N ARG A 521 -9.36 13.15 1.48
CA ARG A 521 -8.16 12.84 0.70
C ARG A 521 -7.17 13.99 0.77
N GLY A 522 -5.92 13.76 0.41
CA GLY A 522 -4.95 14.82 0.21
C GLY A 522 -3.90 14.46 -0.84
N THR A 523 -3.19 15.47 -1.32
CA THR A 523 -2.27 15.37 -2.46
C THR A 523 -1.02 16.21 -2.28
N ASP A 524 0.07 15.81 -2.94
CA ASP A 524 1.25 16.65 -3.12
C ASP A 524 1.05 17.81 -4.13
N GLY A 525 -0.11 17.85 -4.79
CA GLY A 525 -0.55 18.96 -5.64
C GLY A 525 0.11 19.03 -7.02
N LYS A 526 0.91 18.02 -7.41
CA LYS A 526 1.66 18.05 -8.67
C LYS A 526 0.82 17.71 -9.89
N ARG A 527 -0.14 16.79 -9.75
CA ARG A 527 -1.03 16.35 -10.84
C ARG A 527 -2.48 16.39 -10.37
N GLY A 528 -3.26 17.29 -10.96
CA GLY A 528 -4.68 17.41 -10.66
C GLY A 528 -5.48 17.88 -11.85
N ALA A 529 -6.77 17.56 -11.86
CA ALA A 529 -7.74 17.95 -12.87
C ALA A 529 -9.14 18.02 -12.24
N PRO A 530 -10.13 18.65 -12.88
CA PRO A 530 -11.53 18.42 -12.50
C PRO A 530 -11.85 16.92 -12.48
N GLY A 531 -12.54 16.46 -11.44
CA GLY A 531 -12.95 15.06 -11.34
C GLY A 531 -13.94 14.68 -12.43
N LEU A 532 -14.11 13.37 -12.66
CA LEU A 532 -14.87 12.84 -13.80
C LEU A 532 -16.34 13.27 -13.84
N LEU A 533 -16.96 13.53 -12.69
CA LEU A 533 -18.34 14.03 -12.61
C LEU A 533 -18.42 15.58 -12.68
N GLY A 534 -17.31 16.24 -13.01
CA GLY A 534 -17.21 17.67 -13.29
C GLY A 534 -16.68 18.51 -12.12
N ALA A 535 -16.20 19.72 -12.46
CA ALA A 535 -15.57 20.65 -11.51
C ALA A 535 -16.49 21.11 -10.36
N ALA A 536 -17.81 21.02 -10.54
CA ALA A 536 -18.78 21.35 -9.49
C ALA A 536 -18.88 20.27 -8.40
N VAL A 537 -18.52 19.02 -8.74
CA VAL A 537 -18.44 17.88 -7.82
C VAL A 537 -17.05 17.81 -7.22
N ASP A 538 -16.04 17.91 -8.07
CA ASP A 538 -14.64 17.85 -7.69
C ASP A 538 -13.80 18.80 -8.57
N PRO A 539 -13.44 19.99 -8.06
CA PRO A 539 -12.71 20.98 -8.86
C PRO A 539 -11.24 20.61 -9.09
N ASN A 540 -10.64 19.81 -8.19
CA ASN A 540 -9.20 19.51 -8.19
C ASN A 540 -8.98 18.04 -7.78
N GLY A 541 -9.60 17.12 -8.50
CA GLY A 541 -9.40 15.69 -8.35
C GLY A 541 -8.04 15.22 -8.86
N PRO A 542 -7.70 13.94 -8.62
CA PRO A 542 -6.55 13.32 -9.28
C PRO A 542 -6.74 13.32 -10.79
N ALA A 543 -5.70 13.67 -11.53
CA ALA A 543 -5.71 13.51 -12.98
C ALA A 543 -5.64 12.03 -13.35
N ILE A 544 -6.21 11.66 -14.50
CA ILE A 544 -6.05 10.31 -15.05
C ILE A 544 -4.56 10.04 -15.32
N ASP A 545 -4.08 8.86 -14.93
CA ASP A 545 -2.71 8.45 -15.21
C ASP A 545 -2.51 8.24 -16.71
N VAL A 546 -1.42 8.78 -17.24
CA VAL A 546 -1.10 8.68 -18.67
C VAL A 546 -0.36 7.36 -18.91
N TYR A 547 -0.87 6.56 -19.85
CA TYR A 547 -0.24 5.29 -20.22
C TYR A 547 1.23 5.50 -20.62
N GLY A 548 2.14 4.79 -19.94
CA GLY A 548 3.58 4.87 -20.15
C GLY A 548 4.26 6.14 -19.66
N ASP A 549 3.55 7.06 -19.00
CA ASP A 549 4.06 8.33 -18.48
C ASP A 549 3.35 8.74 -17.16
N ALA A 550 3.38 7.81 -16.20
CA ALA A 550 2.76 7.95 -14.89
C ALA A 550 3.75 7.53 -13.79
N ASP A 551 4.85 8.29 -13.65
CA ASP A 551 5.81 8.07 -12.57
C ASP A 551 5.12 8.27 -11.19
N PRO A 552 5.03 7.20 -10.36
CA PRO A 552 4.28 7.21 -9.11
C PRO A 552 4.84 8.19 -8.07
N TRP A 553 6.12 8.57 -8.14
CA TRP A 553 6.75 9.48 -7.18
C TRP A 553 6.46 10.96 -7.45
N ASN A 554 5.90 11.27 -8.62
CA ASN A 554 5.47 12.61 -9.03
C ASN A 554 3.98 12.86 -8.81
N ASP A 555 3.28 11.92 -8.15
CA ASP A 555 1.83 11.99 -7.97
C ASP A 555 1.39 11.22 -6.72
N LEU A 556 1.60 11.86 -5.56
CA LEU A 556 1.33 11.26 -4.26
C LEU A 556 -0.03 11.70 -3.71
N TRP A 557 -0.78 10.74 -3.19
CA TRP A 557 -2.07 10.95 -2.56
C TRP A 557 -2.21 10.14 -1.27
N PHE A 558 -3.09 10.60 -0.39
CA PHE A 558 -3.63 9.79 0.71
C PHE A 558 -5.16 9.86 0.68
N TYR A 559 -5.81 8.79 1.12
CA TYR A 559 -7.27 8.71 1.26
C TYR A 559 -7.62 8.11 2.61
N SER A 560 -8.80 8.45 3.12
CA SER A 560 -9.34 7.90 4.39
C SER A 560 -10.72 7.30 4.17
N ASN A 561 -11.03 6.26 4.96
CA ASN A 561 -12.40 5.76 5.06
C ASN A 561 -13.33 6.79 5.72
N PRO A 562 -14.64 6.72 5.45
CA PRO A 562 -15.58 7.75 5.90
C PRO A 562 -15.90 7.68 7.39
N ILE A 563 -16.52 8.75 7.89
CA ILE A 563 -17.26 8.80 9.15
C ILE A 563 -18.72 9.13 8.82
N TRP A 564 -19.67 8.37 9.38
CA TRP A 564 -21.09 8.70 9.26
C TRP A 564 -21.54 9.60 10.40
N VAL A 565 -22.48 10.50 10.11
CA VAL A 565 -23.13 11.37 11.10
C VAL A 565 -24.64 11.28 10.91
N LEU A 566 -25.33 10.75 11.93
CA LEU A 566 -26.74 10.42 11.88
C LEU A 566 -27.52 11.24 12.92
N PRO A 567 -28.56 11.99 12.51
CA PRO A 567 -29.47 12.65 13.44
C PRO A 567 -30.43 11.63 14.06
N ARG A 568 -30.60 11.73 15.38
CA ARG A 568 -31.62 11.03 16.16
C ARG A 568 -32.73 12.02 16.50
N ARG A 569 -33.97 11.56 16.35
CA ARG A 569 -35.17 12.27 16.79
C ARG A 569 -35.20 12.41 18.31
#